data_AF-A0A6J7I324-F1
#
_entry.id   AF-A0A6J7I324-F1
#
_cell.length_a   1.000
_cell.length_b   1.000
_cell.length_c   1.000
_cell.angle_alpha   90.00
_cell.angle_beta   90.00
_cell.angle_gamma   90.00
#
_symmetry.space_group_name_H-M   'P 1'
#
loop_
_entity.id
_entity.type
_entity.pdbx_description
1 polymer ?
#
loop_
_entity_poly.entity_id
_entity_poly.type
_entity_poly.pdbx_seq_one_letter_code
_entity_poly.pdbx_strand_id
1 'polypeptide(L)'
;MEATDAHQLGAPDDYFVPASSLQEAIARIFGLTGRSGATRGEKRALIALRDSLGLDVDVVRTNAVLGERLAHSLSIDWEVQRFTDRNKLTLSGVNALLLGAVRAYRSGRLQPPKPVVPPSLTDFQWATFQPASSKLEAVTRIADLTGAPPEHLGPGAKEHRSVLENLADRALPGVPLDRGSKTRLAKSLADHFDVVWTDTCASTGETISLEGLNTILAGAERHLGMLGMREAKIRRDPLREAGMLVGALREGWTSQAWEGRTTVEWLHANNARGANDNEWQGFYFEYRAKQILAETVGPTESSPRVRYGNTTFDYARDFVWDLKAHTTAKVLPRTGRLSAQQKWCMLNAEGAIRECVSEQGLGFVVLSGEAIMDEDGSFVAWHREFKGRDGAISAPSNSGKSRMRKSAFAPLRLDIFWIPDTLSLDEAIAAGVMRVQEQGRQAPRASGQSGNPRAPKFHLDLVGARSTLLADSRMWTSA
;
A
#
# COMPACT_ATOMS: atom_id res chain seq x y z
N MET A 1 -1.37 -4.07 -47.95
CA MET A 1 -0.99 -2.80 -47.31
C MET A 1 -2.04 -2.53 -46.26
N GLU A 2 -1.79 -3.00 -45.05
CA GLU A 2 -2.30 -2.49 -43.77
C GLU A 2 -1.70 -3.40 -42.69
N ALA A 3 -0.62 -2.91 -42.08
CA ALA A 3 -0.03 -3.45 -40.86
C ALA A 3 -0.59 -2.58 -39.74
N THR A 4 -1.55 -3.10 -38.99
CA THR A 4 -2.06 -2.45 -37.77
C THR A 4 -1.29 -2.97 -36.56
N ASP A 5 -0.47 -2.08 -36.02
CA ASP A 5 0.00 -1.93 -34.64
C ASP A 5 -0.20 -3.11 -33.69
N ALA A 6 0.82 -3.96 -33.60
CA ALA A 6 1.11 -4.68 -32.38
C ALA A 6 1.75 -3.69 -31.39
N HIS A 7 0.92 -3.04 -30.56
CA HIS A 7 1.41 -2.40 -29.33
C HIS A 7 2.25 -3.45 -28.57
N GLN A 8 3.55 -3.16 -28.41
CA GLN A 8 4.46 -3.94 -27.56
C GLN A 8 3.94 -3.87 -26.11
N LEU A 9 3.10 -4.83 -25.73
CA LEU A 9 2.83 -5.11 -24.33
C LEU A 9 4.17 -5.52 -23.70
N GLY A 10 4.71 -4.69 -22.80
CA GLY A 10 5.95 -4.96 -22.08
C GLY A 10 5.95 -6.33 -21.39
N ALA A 11 7.12 -6.78 -20.94
CA ALA A 11 7.23 -8.08 -20.27
C ALA A 11 6.20 -8.19 -19.13
N PRO A 12 5.57 -9.34 -18.89
CA PRO A 12 4.50 -9.47 -17.88
C PRO A 12 4.91 -9.04 -16.46
N ASP A 13 6.21 -8.99 -16.18
CA ASP A 13 6.82 -8.57 -14.91
C ASP A 13 6.88 -7.04 -14.74
N ASP A 14 6.67 -6.27 -15.81
CA ASP A 14 6.72 -4.80 -15.79
C ASP A 14 5.48 -4.18 -15.12
N TYR A 15 4.41 -4.96 -14.95
CA TYR A 15 3.10 -4.54 -14.44
C TYR A 15 2.73 -5.19 -13.11
N PHE A 16 3.70 -5.84 -12.47
CA PHE A 16 3.53 -6.55 -11.21
C PHE A 16 4.64 -6.17 -10.25
N VAL A 17 4.25 -5.72 -9.07
CA VAL A 17 5.19 -5.55 -7.95
C VAL A 17 5.22 -6.86 -7.17
N PRO A 18 6.32 -7.64 -7.20
CA PRO A 18 6.43 -8.83 -6.37
C PRO A 18 6.30 -8.45 -4.89
N ALA A 19 5.59 -9.27 -4.12
CA ALA A 19 5.60 -9.12 -2.67
C ALA A 19 7.02 -9.39 -2.17
N SER A 20 7.45 -8.58 -1.23
CA SER A 20 8.81 -8.60 -0.72
C SER A 20 8.93 -9.59 0.46
N SER A 21 7.80 -10.05 1.02
CA SER A 21 7.72 -11.04 2.12
C SER A 21 6.50 -11.96 1.94
N LEU A 22 6.52 -13.11 2.63
CA LEU A 22 5.41 -14.07 2.58
C LEU A 22 4.12 -13.48 3.17
N GLN A 23 4.22 -12.72 4.26
CA GLN A 23 3.07 -12.09 4.89
C GLN A 23 2.42 -11.04 3.99
N GLU A 24 3.22 -10.24 3.29
CA GLU A 24 2.71 -9.29 2.30
C GLU A 24 2.03 -10.01 1.13
N ALA A 25 2.62 -11.09 0.62
CA ALA A 25 2.01 -11.89 -0.43
C ALA A 25 0.64 -12.45 -0.01
N ILE A 26 0.56 -12.97 1.23
CA ILE A 26 -0.67 -13.45 1.85
C ILE A 26 -1.71 -12.31 1.98
N ALA A 27 -1.31 -11.14 2.46
CA ALA A 27 -2.20 -9.98 2.57
C ALA A 27 -2.78 -9.57 1.21
N ARG A 28 -1.94 -9.56 0.16
CA ARG A 28 -2.38 -9.25 -1.21
C ARG A 28 -3.34 -10.30 -1.78
N ILE A 29 -3.13 -11.59 -1.51
CA ILE A 29 -4.08 -12.66 -1.89
C ILE A 29 -5.42 -12.47 -1.16
N PHE A 30 -5.41 -12.12 0.12
CA PHE A 30 -6.65 -11.81 0.84
C PHE A 30 -7.35 -10.57 0.27
N GLY A 31 -6.60 -9.54 -0.11
CA GLY A 31 -7.14 -8.36 -0.80
C GLY A 31 -7.81 -8.71 -2.14
N LEU A 32 -7.22 -9.62 -2.92
CA LEU A 32 -7.80 -10.09 -4.20
C LEU A 32 -9.07 -10.94 -4.02
N THR A 33 -9.14 -11.71 -2.94
CA THR A 33 -10.23 -12.67 -2.68
C THR A 33 -11.32 -12.08 -1.76
N GLY A 34 -11.11 -10.87 -1.25
CA GLY A 34 -11.97 -10.14 -0.30
C GLY A 34 -12.30 -10.88 0.99
N ARG A 35 -11.52 -11.90 1.37
CA ARG A 35 -11.66 -12.57 2.67
C ARG A 35 -10.85 -11.84 3.74
N SER A 36 -11.47 -11.53 4.90
CA SER A 36 -10.79 -10.86 6.01
C SER A 36 -9.72 -11.77 6.64
N GLY A 37 -8.49 -11.26 6.76
CA GLY A 37 -7.31 -11.95 7.29
C GLY A 37 -7.26 -12.14 8.81
N ALA A 38 -8.39 -12.15 9.52
CA ALA A 38 -8.46 -12.18 10.99
C ALA A 38 -7.72 -13.37 11.66
N THR A 39 -7.32 -14.35 10.86
CA THR A 39 -6.50 -15.50 11.26
C THR A 39 -5.49 -15.73 10.14
N ARG A 40 -4.32 -15.12 10.29
CA ARG A 40 -3.24 -15.06 9.29
C ARG A 40 -2.60 -16.44 9.10
N GLY A 41 -2.52 -16.93 7.87
CA GLY A 41 -1.78 -18.14 7.55
C GLY A 41 -1.78 -18.46 6.05
N GLU A 42 -0.62 -18.87 5.54
CA GLU A 42 -0.40 -19.26 4.14
C GLU A 42 -1.50 -20.18 3.62
N LYS A 43 -1.82 -21.24 4.37
CA LYS A 43 -2.86 -22.21 4.00
C LYS A 43 -4.24 -21.56 3.78
N ARG A 44 -4.63 -20.60 4.63
CA ARG A 44 -5.94 -19.93 4.50
C ARG A 44 -5.99 -19.01 3.28
N ALA A 45 -4.87 -18.36 2.94
CA ALA A 45 -4.78 -17.56 1.72
C ALA A 45 -4.90 -18.43 0.46
N LEU A 46 -4.24 -19.59 0.43
CA LEU A 46 -4.37 -20.55 -0.66
C LEU A 46 -5.81 -21.09 -0.78
N ILE A 47 -6.47 -21.38 0.34
CA ILE A 47 -7.88 -21.78 0.35
C ILE A 47 -8.78 -20.66 -0.15
N ALA A 48 -8.55 -19.40 0.25
CA ALA A 48 -9.31 -18.25 -0.24
C ALA A 48 -9.17 -18.10 -1.76
N LEU A 49 -7.95 -18.27 -2.28
CA LEU A 49 -7.67 -18.22 -3.71
C LEU A 49 -8.35 -19.38 -4.47
N ARG A 50 -8.25 -20.61 -3.95
CA ARG A 50 -8.96 -21.79 -4.47
C ARG A 50 -10.45 -21.53 -4.60
N ASP A 51 -11.08 -21.04 -3.54
CA ASP A 51 -12.52 -20.81 -3.47
C ASP A 51 -12.95 -19.74 -4.47
N SER A 52 -12.15 -18.68 -4.61
CA SER A 52 -12.41 -17.57 -5.55
C SER A 52 -12.23 -17.99 -7.01
N LEU A 53 -11.42 -19.01 -7.28
CA LEU A 53 -11.25 -19.64 -8.58
C LEU A 53 -12.29 -20.74 -8.85
N GLY A 54 -13.17 -21.05 -7.89
CA GLY A 54 -14.19 -22.11 -8.02
C GLY A 54 -13.60 -23.52 -8.14
N LEU A 55 -12.43 -23.76 -7.57
CA LEU A 55 -11.71 -25.03 -7.73
C LEU A 55 -12.07 -26.04 -6.64
N ASP A 56 -12.38 -27.27 -7.04
CA ASP A 56 -12.53 -28.40 -6.12
C ASP A 56 -11.17 -29.07 -5.86
N VAL A 57 -10.40 -28.47 -4.95
CA VAL A 57 -9.09 -28.99 -4.52
C VAL A 57 -9.14 -29.34 -3.04
N ASP A 58 -8.74 -30.57 -2.71
CA ASP A 58 -8.65 -31.10 -1.34
C ASP A 58 -7.73 -30.24 -0.44
N VAL A 59 -8.30 -29.71 0.65
CA VAL A 59 -7.60 -28.87 1.64
C VAL A 59 -6.80 -29.65 2.67
N VAL A 60 -6.95 -30.97 2.74
CA VAL A 60 -6.21 -31.82 3.69
C VAL A 60 -4.74 -31.95 3.28
N ARG A 61 -4.41 -31.68 2.02
CA ARG A 61 -3.05 -31.72 1.47
C ARG A 61 -2.13 -30.63 2.05
N THR A 62 -0.83 -30.78 1.80
CA THR A 62 0.21 -29.82 2.18
C THR A 62 0.11 -28.54 1.34
N ASN A 63 0.68 -27.43 1.82
CA ASN A 63 0.64 -26.16 1.09
C ASN A 63 1.36 -26.26 -0.27
N ALA A 64 2.43 -27.05 -0.34
CA ALA A 64 3.16 -27.33 -1.59
C ALA A 64 2.23 -27.94 -2.66
N VAL A 65 1.48 -28.99 -2.32
CA VAL A 65 0.54 -29.66 -3.24
C VAL A 65 -0.63 -28.75 -3.60
N LEU A 66 -1.17 -28.00 -2.63
CA LEU A 66 -2.24 -27.03 -2.90
C LEU A 66 -1.75 -25.92 -3.85
N GLY A 67 -0.54 -25.41 -3.63
CA GLY A 67 0.09 -24.39 -4.47
C GLY A 67 0.31 -24.85 -5.91
N GLU A 68 0.84 -26.07 -6.11
CA GLU A 68 1.01 -26.66 -7.45
C GLU A 68 -0.32 -26.79 -8.21
N ARG A 69 -1.39 -27.23 -7.54
CA ARG A 69 -2.72 -27.32 -8.17
C ARG A 69 -3.30 -25.96 -8.53
N LEU A 70 -3.09 -24.95 -7.68
CA LEU A 70 -3.48 -23.57 -7.98
C LEU A 70 -2.66 -23.02 -9.16
N ALA A 71 -1.37 -23.33 -9.22
CA ALA A 71 -0.49 -22.92 -10.31
C ALA A 71 -0.97 -23.44 -11.66
N HIS A 72 -1.37 -24.71 -11.74
CA HIS A 72 -1.94 -25.30 -12.95
C HIS A 72 -3.21 -24.55 -13.42
N SER A 73 -4.13 -24.24 -12.50
CA SER A 73 -5.36 -23.47 -12.82
C SER A 73 -5.06 -22.04 -13.30
N LEU A 74 -4.02 -21.43 -12.74
CA LEU A 74 -3.56 -20.09 -13.08
C LEU A 74 -2.63 -20.05 -14.31
N SER A 75 -2.37 -21.19 -14.94
CA SER A 75 -1.46 -21.33 -16.09
C SER A 75 -0.02 -20.85 -15.77
N ILE A 76 0.45 -21.19 -14.57
CA ILE A 76 1.82 -20.93 -14.10
C ILE A 76 2.66 -22.19 -14.33
N ASP A 77 3.81 -22.04 -14.98
CA ASP A 77 4.81 -23.09 -15.04
C ASP A 77 5.45 -23.27 -13.65
N TRP A 78 5.20 -24.42 -13.00
CA TRP A 78 5.49 -24.61 -11.58
C TRP A 78 6.80 -25.37 -11.35
N GLU A 79 7.86 -24.61 -11.07
CA GLU A 79 9.17 -25.17 -10.73
C GLU A 79 9.24 -25.61 -9.25
N VAL A 80 9.03 -26.90 -8.98
CA VAL A 80 8.97 -27.45 -7.61
C VAL A 80 10.16 -27.02 -6.74
N GLN A 81 11.39 -27.12 -7.24
CA GLN A 81 12.62 -26.79 -6.48
C GLN A 81 12.72 -25.31 -6.11
N ARG A 82 12.10 -24.43 -6.91
CA ARG A 82 12.11 -22.98 -6.71
C ARG A 82 10.97 -22.51 -5.84
N PHE A 83 9.80 -23.13 -5.99
CA PHE A 83 8.54 -22.65 -5.42
C PHE A 83 8.11 -23.35 -4.14
N THR A 84 8.75 -24.47 -3.79
CA THR A 84 8.43 -25.23 -2.59
C THR A 84 9.66 -25.49 -1.73
N ASP A 85 9.47 -25.47 -0.42
CA ASP A 85 10.42 -25.97 0.57
C ASP A 85 9.69 -26.97 1.47
N ARG A 86 9.98 -28.27 1.27
CA ARG A 86 9.30 -29.39 1.89
C ARG A 86 7.78 -29.30 1.69
N ASN A 87 7.05 -28.94 2.74
CA ASN A 87 5.57 -28.89 2.76
C ASN A 87 5.02 -27.45 2.65
N LYS A 88 5.89 -26.46 2.45
CA LYS A 88 5.55 -25.03 2.41
C LYS A 88 5.88 -24.42 1.05
N LEU A 89 5.27 -23.28 0.75
CA LEU A 89 5.64 -22.46 -0.39
C LEU A 89 6.78 -21.50 -0.04
N THR A 90 7.72 -21.33 -0.97
CA THR A 90 8.70 -20.24 -0.90
C THR A 90 8.04 -18.92 -1.26
N LEU A 91 8.67 -17.78 -0.93
CA LEU A 91 8.20 -16.47 -1.38
C LEU A 91 8.08 -16.40 -2.92
N SER A 92 9.02 -17.00 -3.65
CA SER A 92 8.97 -17.10 -5.11
C SER A 92 7.72 -17.85 -5.57
N GLY A 93 7.36 -18.96 -4.91
CA GLY A 93 6.16 -19.72 -5.21
C GLY A 93 4.88 -18.93 -4.96
N VAL A 94 4.79 -18.25 -3.81
CA VAL A 94 3.60 -17.42 -3.51
C VAL A 94 3.51 -16.21 -4.43
N ASN A 95 4.63 -15.59 -4.81
CA ASN A 95 4.65 -14.50 -5.80
C ASN A 95 4.21 -14.98 -7.19
N ALA A 96 4.58 -16.19 -7.60
CA ALA A 96 4.10 -16.77 -8.85
C ALA A 96 2.57 -16.94 -8.82
N LEU A 97 2.03 -17.52 -7.73
CA LEU A 97 0.59 -17.64 -7.53
C LEU A 97 -0.12 -16.29 -7.50
N LEU A 98 0.46 -15.30 -6.80
CA LEU A 98 -0.09 -13.95 -6.73
C LEU A 98 -0.13 -13.29 -8.10
N LEU A 99 0.94 -13.40 -8.90
CA LEU A 99 0.96 -12.91 -10.28
C LEU A 99 -0.12 -13.57 -11.13
N GLY A 100 -0.26 -14.90 -11.04
CA GLY A 100 -1.33 -15.63 -11.72
C GLY A 100 -2.72 -15.18 -11.27
N ALA A 101 -2.93 -14.99 -9.97
CA ALA A 101 -4.18 -14.50 -9.41
C ALA A 101 -4.52 -13.08 -9.89
N VAL A 102 -3.55 -12.17 -9.96
CA VAL A 102 -3.72 -10.83 -10.52
C VAL A 102 -4.09 -10.91 -12.01
N ARG A 103 -3.44 -11.78 -12.79
CA ARG A 103 -3.81 -12.00 -14.20
C ARG A 103 -5.22 -12.57 -14.35
N ALA A 104 -5.59 -13.53 -13.52
CA ALA A 104 -6.93 -14.11 -13.52
C ALA A 104 -7.98 -13.08 -13.13
N TYR A 105 -7.69 -12.21 -12.16
CA TYR A 105 -8.57 -11.10 -11.76
C TYR A 105 -8.81 -10.14 -12.93
N ARG A 106 -7.73 -9.70 -13.57
CA ARG A 106 -7.79 -8.80 -14.75
C ARG A 106 -8.53 -9.42 -15.93
N SER A 107 -8.43 -10.73 -16.13
CA SER A 107 -9.13 -11.43 -17.21
C SER A 107 -10.57 -11.85 -16.83
N GLY A 108 -11.07 -11.43 -15.66
CA GLY A 108 -12.40 -11.82 -15.15
C GLY A 108 -12.55 -13.30 -14.77
N ARG A 109 -11.45 -14.07 -14.76
CA ARG A 109 -11.43 -15.50 -14.38
C ARG A 109 -11.39 -15.70 -12.87
N LEU A 110 -10.78 -14.75 -12.15
CA LEU A 110 -10.91 -14.63 -10.70
C LEU A 110 -11.90 -13.49 -10.48
N GLN A 111 -13.14 -13.85 -10.17
CA GLN A 111 -14.14 -12.85 -9.85
C GLN A 111 -13.76 -12.25 -8.49
N PRO A 112 -13.78 -10.91 -8.31
CA PRO A 112 -13.86 -10.35 -6.97
C PRO A 112 -15.01 -11.03 -6.21
N PRO A 113 -15.02 -11.00 -4.87
CA PRO A 113 -16.22 -11.41 -4.15
C PRO A 113 -17.39 -10.67 -4.79
N LYS A 114 -18.39 -11.40 -5.30
CA LYS A 114 -19.63 -10.76 -5.78
C LYS A 114 -20.06 -9.84 -4.65
N PRO A 115 -20.09 -8.52 -4.87
CA PRO A 115 -20.46 -7.62 -3.80
C PRO A 115 -21.87 -8.05 -3.39
N VAL A 116 -21.99 -8.45 -2.12
CA VAL A 116 -23.23 -9.04 -1.61
C VAL A 116 -24.23 -7.91 -1.61
N VAL A 117 -25.21 -7.99 -2.51
CA VAL A 117 -26.38 -7.11 -2.48
C VAL A 117 -27.06 -7.39 -1.14
N PRO A 118 -27.21 -6.39 -0.26
CA PRO A 118 -27.97 -6.55 0.97
C PRO A 118 -29.34 -7.18 0.63
N PRO A 119 -29.85 -8.15 1.41
CA PRO A 119 -31.12 -8.81 1.10
C PRO A 119 -32.29 -7.83 0.95
N SER A 120 -32.22 -6.66 1.58
CA SER A 120 -33.19 -5.56 1.46
C SER A 120 -33.15 -4.81 0.13
N LEU A 121 -32.14 -5.06 -0.72
CA LEU A 121 -31.90 -4.36 -1.99
C LEU A 121 -32.06 -5.27 -3.23
N THR A 122 -32.86 -6.33 -3.14
CA THR A 122 -33.07 -7.27 -4.25
C THR A 122 -34.23 -6.92 -5.18
N ASP A 123 -35.06 -5.94 -4.81
CA ASP A 123 -36.23 -5.54 -5.58
C ASP A 123 -35.87 -4.81 -6.90
N PHE A 124 -36.82 -4.77 -7.84
CA PHE A 124 -36.62 -4.20 -9.18
C PHE A 124 -36.15 -2.73 -9.17
N GLN A 125 -36.53 -1.96 -8.15
CA GLN A 125 -36.11 -0.57 -8.00
C GLN A 125 -34.60 -0.41 -7.77
N TRP A 126 -33.92 -1.48 -7.38
CA TRP A 126 -32.47 -1.53 -7.15
C TRP A 126 -31.71 -2.26 -8.25
N ALA A 127 -32.38 -2.67 -9.34
CA ALA A 127 -31.78 -3.50 -10.38
C ALA A 127 -30.53 -2.89 -11.04
N THR A 128 -30.39 -1.57 -10.99
CA THR A 128 -29.25 -0.83 -11.53
C THR A 128 -28.20 -0.48 -10.47
N PHE A 129 -28.47 -0.73 -9.19
CA PHE A 129 -27.52 -0.50 -8.10
C PHE A 129 -26.33 -1.46 -8.21
N GLN A 130 -25.12 -0.92 -8.03
CA GLN A 130 -23.90 -1.71 -7.95
C GLN A 130 -23.34 -1.61 -6.54
N PRO A 131 -23.42 -2.67 -5.72
CA PRO A 131 -22.87 -2.61 -4.37
C PRO A 131 -21.35 -2.48 -4.41
N ALA A 132 -20.81 -1.71 -3.47
CA ALA A 132 -19.38 -1.57 -3.29
C ALA A 132 -18.77 -2.89 -2.80
N SER A 133 -17.58 -3.20 -3.31
CA SER A 133 -16.81 -4.41 -3.01
C SER A 133 -16.01 -4.32 -1.70
N SER A 134 -15.81 -3.11 -1.18
CA SER A 134 -15.11 -2.86 0.07
C SER A 134 -15.72 -1.68 0.83
N LYS A 135 -15.47 -1.61 2.14
CA LYS A 135 -15.94 -0.47 2.96
C LYS A 135 -15.34 0.85 2.49
N LEU A 136 -14.07 0.83 2.07
CA LEU A 136 -13.39 2.03 1.59
C LEU A 136 -14.01 2.52 0.29
N GLU A 137 -14.33 1.61 -0.65
CA GLU A 137 -15.06 1.96 -1.87
C GLU A 137 -16.42 2.55 -1.53
N ALA A 138 -17.17 1.94 -0.60
CA ALA A 138 -18.48 2.44 -0.19
C ALA A 138 -18.39 3.87 0.40
N VAL A 139 -17.46 4.09 1.32
CA VAL A 139 -17.20 5.40 1.95
C VAL A 139 -16.78 6.45 0.91
N THR A 140 -15.91 6.07 -0.03
CA THR A 140 -15.45 6.96 -1.10
C THR A 140 -16.62 7.38 -1.99
N ARG A 141 -17.45 6.43 -2.42
CA ARG A 141 -18.64 6.69 -3.23
C ARG A 141 -19.65 7.57 -2.48
N ILE A 142 -19.86 7.35 -1.18
CA ILE A 142 -20.72 8.22 -0.35
C ILE A 142 -20.18 9.66 -0.29
N ALA A 143 -18.87 9.83 -0.12
CA ALA A 143 -18.25 11.16 -0.13
C ALA A 143 -18.43 11.86 -1.49
N ASP A 144 -18.30 11.09 -2.59
CA ASP A 144 -18.45 11.59 -3.97
C ASP A 144 -19.85 12.09 -4.28
N LEU A 145 -20.88 11.37 -3.83
CA LEU A 145 -22.29 11.78 -3.97
C LEU A 145 -22.56 13.19 -3.47
N THR A 146 -21.77 13.65 -2.51
CA THR A 146 -21.96 14.95 -1.88
C THR A 146 -20.84 15.94 -2.17
N GLY A 147 -19.83 15.57 -2.96
CA GLY A 147 -18.63 16.37 -3.17
C GLY A 147 -17.85 16.66 -1.88
N ALA A 148 -17.96 15.78 -0.89
CA ALA A 148 -17.21 15.88 0.35
C ALA A 148 -15.72 15.55 0.11
N PRO A 149 -14.79 16.02 0.96
CA PRO A 149 -13.40 15.60 0.89
C PRO A 149 -13.28 14.06 0.91
N PRO A 150 -12.25 13.49 0.26
CA PRO A 150 -12.02 12.05 0.32
C PRO A 150 -11.94 11.56 1.76
N GLU A 151 -12.82 10.63 2.11
CA GLU A 151 -12.86 10.01 3.43
C GLU A 151 -12.07 8.70 3.40
N HIS A 152 -11.53 8.31 4.56
CA HIS A 152 -10.77 7.06 4.69
C HIS A 152 -11.51 6.12 5.64
N LEU A 153 -11.06 4.86 5.72
CA LEU A 153 -11.42 4.05 6.88
C LEU A 153 -10.58 4.51 8.08
N GLY A 154 -11.08 4.18 9.26
CA GLY A 154 -10.58 4.27 10.65
C GLY A 154 -9.90 2.95 11.11
N PRO A 155 -9.19 2.95 12.26
CA PRO A 155 -8.49 1.77 12.77
C PRO A 155 -9.35 0.51 12.79
N GLY A 156 -8.84 -0.57 12.17
CA GLY A 156 -9.59 -1.82 12.00
C GLY A 156 -10.58 -1.81 10.83
N ALA A 157 -10.32 -1.01 9.79
CA ALA A 157 -11.21 -0.85 8.62
C ALA A 157 -12.62 -0.36 9.00
N LYS A 158 -12.69 0.58 9.95
CA LYS A 158 -13.96 1.15 10.45
C LYS A 158 -14.21 2.51 9.83
N GLU A 159 -15.29 2.69 9.10
CA GLU A 159 -15.72 3.99 8.58
C GLU A 159 -15.68 5.12 9.61
N HIS A 160 -15.22 6.32 9.21
CA HIS A 160 -15.30 7.50 10.08
C HIS A 160 -16.74 8.00 10.16
N ARG A 161 -17.08 8.63 11.28
CA ARG A 161 -18.41 9.20 11.50
C ARG A 161 -18.68 10.40 10.57
N SER A 162 -17.63 11.14 10.20
CA SER A 162 -17.65 12.28 9.27
C SER A 162 -18.31 11.95 7.94
N VAL A 163 -18.13 10.73 7.42
CA VAL A 163 -18.76 10.25 6.18
C VAL A 163 -20.28 10.43 6.22
N LEU A 164 -20.89 10.03 7.33
CA LEU A 164 -22.35 10.09 7.51
C LEU A 164 -22.81 11.50 7.83
N GLU A 165 -22.01 12.28 8.55
CA GLU A 165 -22.32 13.67 8.88
C GLU A 165 -22.29 14.54 7.61
N ASN A 166 -21.28 14.38 6.77
CA ASN A 166 -21.19 15.03 5.47
C ASN A 166 -22.37 14.63 4.56
N LEU A 167 -22.71 13.33 4.52
CA LEU A 167 -23.87 12.86 3.77
C LEU A 167 -25.17 13.49 4.29
N ALA A 168 -25.38 13.49 5.61
CA ALA A 168 -26.52 14.11 6.26
C ALA A 168 -26.65 15.59 5.92
N ASP A 169 -25.57 16.35 6.08
CA ASP A 169 -25.57 17.80 5.92
C ASP A 169 -25.82 18.24 4.47
N ARG A 170 -25.39 17.43 3.50
CA ARG A 170 -25.43 17.78 2.07
C ARG A 170 -26.59 17.15 1.31
N ALA A 171 -26.95 15.90 1.61
CA ALA A 171 -28.07 15.22 0.96
C ALA A 171 -29.41 15.49 1.64
N LEU A 172 -29.43 15.76 2.95
CA LEU A 172 -30.65 15.99 3.73
C LEU A 172 -30.58 17.28 4.58
N PRO A 173 -30.31 18.46 3.96
CA PRO A 173 -30.14 19.70 4.69
C PRO A 173 -31.41 20.07 5.46
N GLY A 174 -31.27 20.34 6.76
CA GLY A 174 -32.37 20.75 7.64
C GLY A 174 -33.26 19.61 8.15
N VAL A 175 -32.96 18.36 7.80
CA VAL A 175 -33.70 17.20 8.30
C VAL A 175 -33.22 16.83 9.72
N PRO A 176 -34.13 16.64 10.68
CA PRO A 176 -33.77 16.22 12.04
C PRO A 176 -33.34 14.74 12.04
N LEU A 177 -32.04 14.51 12.18
CA LEU A 177 -31.43 13.17 12.22
C LEU A 177 -30.89 12.84 13.62
N ASP A 178 -30.98 11.58 14.03
CA ASP A 178 -30.40 11.12 15.31
C ASP A 178 -28.87 11.03 15.21
N ARG A 179 -28.19 12.08 15.69
CA ARG A 179 -26.73 12.17 15.74
C ARG A 179 -26.13 11.59 17.02
N GLY A 180 -26.88 10.89 17.86
CA GLY A 180 -26.39 10.39 19.16
C GLY A 180 -25.26 9.36 19.05
N SER A 181 -25.22 8.58 17.96
CA SER A 181 -24.17 7.58 17.71
C SER A 181 -23.97 7.36 16.21
N LYS A 182 -22.91 6.66 15.80
CA LYS A 182 -22.65 6.41 14.38
C LYS A 182 -23.73 5.49 13.79
N THR A 183 -24.05 4.42 14.52
CA THR A 183 -25.10 3.47 14.13
C THR A 183 -26.48 4.13 14.09
N ARG A 184 -26.77 5.04 15.03
CA ARG A 184 -28.03 5.78 15.06
C ARG A 184 -28.15 6.76 13.91
N LEU A 185 -27.08 7.50 13.60
CA LEU A 185 -27.05 8.40 12.46
C LEU A 185 -27.25 7.62 11.15
N ALA A 186 -26.55 6.50 11.00
CA ALA A 186 -26.69 5.61 9.86
C ALA A 186 -28.10 5.07 9.68
N LYS A 187 -28.74 4.62 10.78
CA LYS A 187 -30.14 4.18 10.76
C LYS A 187 -31.09 5.33 10.40
N SER A 188 -30.89 6.51 10.98
CA SER A 188 -31.73 7.68 10.69
C SER A 188 -31.60 8.14 9.24
N LEU A 189 -30.40 8.04 8.65
CA LEU A 189 -30.17 8.25 7.22
C LEU A 189 -30.91 7.21 6.38
N ALA A 190 -30.81 5.93 6.75
CA ALA A 190 -31.49 4.84 6.06
C ALA A 190 -33.02 5.03 6.04
N ASP A 191 -33.60 5.43 7.17
CA ASP A 191 -35.04 5.74 7.28
C ASP A 191 -35.44 6.87 6.32
N HIS A 192 -34.64 7.94 6.21
CA HIS A 192 -34.93 9.06 5.31
C HIS A 192 -34.65 8.78 3.83
N PHE A 193 -33.71 7.89 3.54
CA PHE A 193 -33.47 7.40 2.18
C PHE A 193 -34.42 6.27 1.77
N ASP A 194 -35.35 5.89 2.66
CA ASP A 194 -36.35 4.84 2.43
C ASP A 194 -35.68 3.51 2.02
N VAL A 195 -34.68 3.12 2.82
CA VAL A 195 -33.97 1.83 2.74
C VAL A 195 -34.04 1.10 4.08
N VAL A 196 -34.16 -0.23 4.04
CA VAL A 196 -34.33 -1.05 5.24
C VAL A 196 -32.99 -1.24 5.96
N TRP A 197 -32.88 -0.69 7.17
CA TRP A 197 -31.76 -0.91 8.07
C TRP A 197 -32.01 -2.11 9.01
N THR A 198 -31.16 -3.13 8.92
CA THR A 198 -31.25 -4.38 9.71
C THR A 198 -30.15 -4.47 10.77
N ASP A 199 -30.23 -5.48 11.65
CA ASP A 199 -29.17 -5.73 12.65
C ASP A 199 -27.83 -6.13 12.02
N THR A 200 -27.84 -6.68 10.79
CA THR A 200 -26.62 -7.00 10.01
C THR A 200 -25.92 -5.76 9.44
N CYS A 201 -26.60 -4.61 9.39
CA CYS A 201 -26.02 -3.34 8.96
C CYS A 201 -25.03 -2.75 9.99
N ALA A 202 -25.11 -3.20 11.24
CA ALA A 202 -24.19 -2.80 12.31
C ALA A 202 -23.35 -3.99 12.78
N SER A 203 -22.17 -3.70 13.31
CA SER A 203 -21.27 -4.65 13.95
C SER A 203 -21.00 -4.22 15.39
N THR A 204 -20.48 -5.14 16.21
CA THR A 204 -20.16 -4.86 17.61
C THR A 204 -19.19 -3.67 17.73
N GLY A 205 -19.51 -2.74 18.64
CA GLY A 205 -18.68 -1.55 18.92
C GLY A 205 -18.83 -0.40 17.90
N GLU A 206 -20.07 0.01 17.61
CA GLU A 206 -20.41 1.23 16.81
C GLU A 206 -19.72 1.29 15.43
N THR A 207 -19.61 0.13 14.80
CA THR A 207 -19.03 -0.01 13.45
C THR A 207 -20.13 -0.43 12.49
N ILE A 208 -20.19 0.20 11.33
CA ILE A 208 -21.15 -0.14 10.28
C ILE A 208 -20.54 -1.24 9.42
N SER A 209 -21.30 -2.28 9.11
CA SER A 209 -20.82 -3.35 8.23
C SER A 209 -20.73 -2.85 6.78
N LEU A 210 -20.06 -3.61 5.90
CA LEU A 210 -20.12 -3.29 4.46
C LEU A 210 -21.57 -3.34 3.95
N GLU A 211 -22.38 -4.25 4.48
CA GLU A 211 -23.81 -4.32 4.17
C GLU A 211 -24.52 -3.02 4.53
N GLY A 212 -24.31 -2.50 5.74
CA GLY A 212 -24.91 -1.22 6.17
C GLY A 212 -24.43 -0.02 5.34
N LEU A 213 -23.15 0.01 4.95
CA LEU A 213 -22.64 1.05 4.05
C LEU A 213 -23.27 0.96 2.65
N ASN A 214 -23.43 -0.24 2.11
CA ASN A 214 -24.10 -0.45 0.82
C ASN A 214 -25.60 -0.10 0.88
N THR A 215 -26.26 -0.35 2.01
CA THR A 215 -27.65 0.08 2.25
C THR A 215 -27.78 1.60 2.18
N ILE A 216 -26.92 2.34 2.89
CA ILE A 216 -26.92 3.82 2.85
C ILE A 216 -26.56 4.33 1.46
N LEU A 217 -25.54 3.76 0.83
CA LEU A 217 -25.08 4.16 -0.48
C LEU A 217 -26.19 4.02 -1.53
N ALA A 218 -26.89 2.88 -1.56
CA ALA A 218 -28.02 2.67 -2.48
C ALA A 218 -29.13 3.70 -2.24
N GLY A 219 -29.48 3.93 -0.97
CA GLY A 219 -30.48 4.91 -0.59
C GLY A 219 -30.11 6.33 -1.02
N ALA A 220 -28.86 6.74 -0.77
CA ALA A 220 -28.34 8.04 -1.14
C ALA A 220 -28.24 8.23 -2.66
N GLU A 221 -27.75 7.23 -3.41
CA GLU A 221 -27.72 7.24 -4.87
C GLU A 221 -29.12 7.44 -5.45
N ARG A 222 -30.12 6.70 -4.94
CA ARG A 222 -31.52 6.86 -5.36
C ARG A 222 -32.06 8.24 -5.00
N HIS A 223 -31.85 8.69 -3.77
CA HIS A 223 -32.32 9.98 -3.28
C HIS A 223 -31.79 11.16 -4.12
N LEU A 224 -30.54 11.08 -4.57
CA LEU A 224 -29.89 12.10 -5.39
C LEU A 224 -30.14 11.91 -6.89
N GLY A 225 -30.92 10.91 -7.32
CA GLY A 225 -31.18 10.62 -8.74
C GLY A 225 -29.95 10.07 -9.49
N MET A 226 -28.99 9.50 -8.77
CA MET A 226 -27.73 8.97 -9.28
C MET A 226 -27.69 7.43 -9.33
N LEU A 227 -28.80 6.74 -9.01
CA LEU A 227 -28.87 5.29 -8.96
C LEU A 227 -28.51 4.64 -10.29
N GLY A 228 -27.46 3.80 -10.29
CA GLY A 228 -27.01 3.12 -11.50
C GLY A 228 -26.44 4.03 -12.57
N MET A 229 -26.29 5.34 -12.28
CA MET A 229 -25.36 6.16 -13.04
C MET A 229 -23.99 5.57 -12.78
N ARG A 230 -23.49 4.82 -13.77
CA ARG A 230 -22.06 4.58 -13.87
C ARG A 230 -21.45 5.98 -13.89
N GLU A 231 -20.80 6.37 -12.80
CA GLU A 231 -19.59 7.12 -13.03
C GLU A 231 -18.72 6.21 -13.89
N ALA A 232 -18.68 6.54 -15.19
CA ALA A 232 -17.72 5.99 -16.11
C ALA A 232 -16.34 6.31 -15.54
N LYS A 233 -15.84 5.38 -14.71
CA LYS A 233 -14.76 5.56 -13.73
C LYS A 233 -15.16 6.60 -12.68
N ILE A 234 -15.16 6.22 -11.39
CA ILE A 234 -14.70 7.14 -10.34
C ILE A 234 -13.48 7.84 -10.97
N ARG A 235 -13.56 9.16 -11.22
CA ARG A 235 -12.48 9.85 -11.95
C ARG A 235 -11.19 9.49 -11.21
N ARG A 236 -10.31 8.72 -11.87
CA ARG A 236 -9.03 8.32 -11.29
C ARG A 236 -8.30 9.62 -11.01
N ASP A 237 -8.18 9.95 -9.75
CA ASP A 237 -7.61 11.20 -9.27
C ASP A 237 -6.46 10.84 -8.32
N PRO A 238 -5.22 11.19 -8.68
CA PRO A 238 -4.06 10.85 -7.87
C PRO A 238 -4.12 11.51 -6.48
N LEU A 239 -4.82 12.64 -6.33
CA LEU A 239 -4.99 13.29 -5.02
C LEU A 239 -5.94 12.52 -4.11
N ARG A 240 -6.99 11.93 -4.69
CA ARG A 240 -7.91 11.06 -3.95
C ARG A 240 -7.22 9.77 -3.51
N GLU A 241 -6.49 9.14 -4.43
CA GLU A 241 -5.70 7.96 -4.08
C GLU A 241 -4.65 8.32 -3.02
N ALA A 242 -3.95 9.46 -3.13
CA ALA A 242 -3.02 9.94 -2.10
C ALA A 242 -3.68 10.03 -0.72
N GLY A 243 -4.88 10.63 -0.62
CA GLY A 243 -5.63 10.66 0.63
C GLY A 243 -5.86 9.25 1.18
N MET A 244 -6.38 8.34 0.34
CA MET A 244 -6.65 6.95 0.75
C MET A 244 -5.40 6.25 1.30
N LEU A 245 -4.24 6.43 0.64
CA LEU A 245 -2.97 5.88 1.10
C LEU A 245 -2.54 6.49 2.44
N VAL A 246 -2.62 7.81 2.58
CA VAL A 246 -2.28 8.52 3.82
C VAL A 246 -3.15 8.05 4.98
N GLY A 247 -4.48 7.98 4.78
CA GLY A 247 -5.42 7.54 5.80
C GLY A 247 -5.15 6.13 6.27
N ALA A 248 -5.04 5.19 5.32
CA ALA A 248 -4.70 3.80 5.60
C ALA A 248 -3.41 3.65 6.40
N LEU A 249 -2.34 4.33 5.96
CA LEU A 249 -1.03 4.25 6.61
C LEU A 249 -1.02 4.91 8.00
N ARG A 250 -1.68 6.06 8.17
CA ARG A 250 -1.75 6.73 9.47
C ARG A 250 -2.38 5.85 10.54
N GLU A 251 -3.40 5.09 10.17
CA GLU A 251 -4.18 4.29 11.12
C GLU A 251 -3.64 2.89 11.33
N GLY A 252 -3.02 2.32 10.30
CA GLY A 252 -2.28 1.08 10.42
C GLY A 252 -0.99 1.22 11.23
N TRP A 253 -0.64 2.44 11.66
CA TRP A 253 0.63 2.75 12.31
C TRP A 253 0.47 3.56 13.61
N THR A 254 1.34 3.28 14.59
CA THR A 254 1.41 4.04 15.86
C THR A 254 2.59 5.01 15.87
N SER A 255 2.49 6.11 16.61
CA SER A 255 3.58 7.09 16.77
C SER A 255 4.80 6.56 17.56
N GLN A 256 4.78 5.29 17.96
CA GLN A 256 5.85 4.69 18.76
C GLN A 256 7.15 4.56 17.94
N ALA A 257 8.27 4.84 18.61
CA ALA A 257 9.58 4.65 18.03
C ALA A 257 9.85 3.16 17.76
N TRP A 258 10.46 2.90 16.61
CA TRP A 258 10.87 1.56 16.20
C TRP A 258 12.24 1.28 16.78
N GLU A 259 12.32 0.30 17.67
CA GLU A 259 13.57 -0.19 18.20
C GLU A 259 14.28 -1.04 17.15
N GLY A 260 15.56 -0.73 16.90
CA GLY A 260 16.31 -1.26 15.77
C GLY A 260 16.51 -2.78 15.84
N ARG A 261 16.78 -3.36 17.02
CA ARG A 261 17.00 -4.81 17.17
C ARG A 261 15.74 -5.58 16.84
N THR A 262 14.64 -5.20 17.48
CA THR A 262 13.30 -5.77 17.27
C THR A 262 12.86 -5.65 15.81
N THR A 263 13.17 -4.51 15.18
CA THR A 263 12.83 -4.26 13.77
C THR A 263 13.67 -5.14 12.83
N VAL A 264 14.97 -5.24 13.06
CA VAL A 264 15.87 -6.10 12.28
C VAL A 264 15.51 -7.58 12.44
N GLU A 265 15.22 -8.02 13.67
CA GLU A 265 14.74 -9.37 13.96
C GLU A 265 13.40 -9.64 13.26
N TRP A 266 12.48 -8.67 13.27
CA TRP A 266 11.23 -8.76 12.53
C TRP A 266 11.48 -8.91 11.03
N LEU A 267 12.34 -8.09 10.44
CA LEU A 267 12.68 -8.18 9.01
C LEU A 267 13.24 -9.58 8.68
N HIS A 268 14.19 -10.07 9.47
CA HIS A 268 14.77 -11.39 9.28
C HIS A 268 13.72 -12.51 9.43
N ALA A 269 12.92 -12.50 10.50
CA ALA A 269 11.88 -13.51 10.75
C ALA A 269 10.80 -13.54 9.65
N ASN A 270 10.65 -12.45 8.90
CA ASN A 270 9.72 -12.33 7.77
C ASN A 270 10.37 -12.58 6.40
N ASN A 271 11.63 -13.00 6.36
CA ASN A 271 12.44 -13.13 5.14
C ASN A 271 12.41 -11.85 4.30
N ALA A 272 12.34 -10.70 4.97
CA ALA A 272 12.35 -9.39 4.36
C ALA A 272 13.79 -8.91 4.14
N ARG A 273 14.01 -8.22 3.03
CA ARG A 273 15.24 -7.49 2.74
C ARG A 273 15.45 -6.40 3.80
N GLY A 274 16.70 -6.01 4.03
CA GLY A 274 17.03 -4.88 4.89
C GLY A 274 17.50 -5.26 6.29
N ALA A 275 17.28 -6.50 6.73
CA ALA A 275 17.76 -6.98 8.03
C ALA A 275 19.30 -6.80 8.17
N ASN A 276 20.03 -6.87 7.05
CA ASN A 276 21.48 -6.72 7.01
C ASN A 276 21.95 -5.31 6.57
N ASP A 277 21.04 -4.36 6.37
CA ASP A 277 21.36 -3.01 5.87
C ASP A 277 21.32 -1.95 6.97
N ASN A 278 22.01 -0.82 6.78
CA ASN A 278 21.95 0.29 7.74
C ASN A 278 20.65 1.10 7.59
N GLU A 279 19.97 0.91 6.46
CA GLU A 279 18.72 1.54 6.07
C GLU A 279 17.50 0.71 6.50
N TRP A 280 17.64 -0.12 7.54
CA TRP A 280 16.60 -1.04 8.04
C TRP A 280 15.24 -0.37 8.24
N GLN A 281 15.20 0.90 8.66
CA GLN A 281 13.95 1.65 8.85
C GLN A 281 13.21 1.92 7.53
N GLY A 282 13.95 2.09 6.42
CA GLY A 282 13.38 2.25 5.09
C GLY A 282 12.72 0.97 4.61
N PHE A 283 13.42 -0.15 4.76
CA PHE A 283 12.86 -1.46 4.46
C PHE A 283 11.63 -1.73 5.34
N TYR A 284 11.76 -1.58 6.66
CA TYR A 284 10.63 -1.83 7.57
C TYR A 284 9.39 -1.00 7.21
N PHE A 285 9.56 0.29 6.91
CA PHE A 285 8.47 1.13 6.42
C PHE A 285 7.85 0.57 5.14
N GLU A 286 8.66 0.33 4.11
CA GLU A 286 8.23 -0.20 2.82
C GLU A 286 7.39 -1.49 2.98
N TYR A 287 7.90 -2.45 3.74
CA TYR A 287 7.27 -3.74 3.99
C TYR A 287 5.91 -3.61 4.67
N ARG A 288 5.88 -2.90 5.80
CA ARG A 288 4.68 -2.76 6.62
C ARG A 288 3.63 -1.90 5.92
N ALA A 289 4.05 -0.86 5.20
CA ALA A 289 3.15 -0.02 4.43
C ALA A 289 2.48 -0.83 3.31
N LYS A 290 3.22 -1.63 2.54
CA LYS A 290 2.65 -2.52 1.52
C LYS A 290 1.63 -3.50 2.11
N GLN A 291 1.88 -4.04 3.29
CA GLN A 291 0.92 -4.89 4.02
C GLN A 291 -0.36 -4.13 4.36
N ILE A 292 -0.24 -2.97 5.00
CA ILE A 292 -1.38 -2.13 5.40
C ILE A 292 -2.21 -1.75 4.17
N LEU A 293 -1.56 -1.28 3.10
CA LEU A 293 -2.23 -0.85 1.88
C LEU A 293 -2.95 -2.02 1.18
N ALA A 294 -2.32 -3.20 1.13
CA ALA A 294 -2.96 -4.40 0.58
C ALA A 294 -4.20 -4.83 1.37
N GLU A 295 -4.19 -4.69 2.70
CA GLU A 295 -5.31 -5.06 3.58
C GLU A 295 -6.46 -4.04 3.54
N THR A 296 -6.17 -2.75 3.30
CA THR A 296 -7.13 -1.65 3.50
C THR A 296 -7.64 -1.01 2.21
N VAL A 297 -6.78 -0.89 1.19
CA VAL A 297 -7.09 -0.17 -0.05
C VAL A 297 -7.57 -1.13 -1.14
N GLY A 298 -7.09 -2.38 -1.11
CA GLY A 298 -7.49 -3.43 -2.06
C GLY A 298 -6.99 -3.20 -3.49
N PRO A 299 -7.19 -4.19 -4.37
CA PRO A 299 -6.80 -4.10 -5.78
C PRO A 299 -7.76 -3.23 -6.60
N THR A 300 -7.34 -2.87 -7.82
CA THR A 300 -8.14 -2.23 -8.87
C THR A 300 -7.92 -2.98 -10.19
N GLU A 301 -8.79 -2.77 -11.17
CA GLU A 301 -8.57 -3.25 -12.55
C GLU A 301 -7.41 -2.52 -13.24
N SER A 302 -7.00 -1.35 -12.73
CA SER A 302 -5.83 -0.64 -13.26
C SER A 302 -4.55 -1.46 -13.12
N SER A 303 -3.67 -1.27 -14.10
CA SER A 303 -2.39 -1.95 -14.20
C SER A 303 -1.34 -0.98 -14.73
N PRO A 304 -1.01 0.07 -13.97
CA PRO A 304 0.08 0.97 -14.36
C PRO A 304 1.39 0.18 -14.46
N ARG A 305 2.30 0.60 -15.33
CA ARG A 305 3.63 0.01 -15.44
C ARG A 305 4.44 0.37 -14.19
N VAL A 306 5.04 -0.59 -13.51
CA VAL A 306 5.74 -0.36 -12.23
C VAL A 306 7.26 -0.53 -12.33
N ARG A 307 7.75 -1.07 -13.44
CA ARG A 307 9.19 -1.32 -13.65
C ARG A 307 9.73 -0.54 -14.83
N TYR A 308 10.82 0.19 -14.58
CA TYR A 308 11.57 0.98 -15.55
C TYR A 308 13.06 0.68 -15.40
N GLY A 309 13.61 -0.01 -16.38
CA GLY A 309 14.95 -0.61 -16.31
C GLY A 309 15.09 -1.52 -15.07
N ASN A 310 16.04 -1.20 -14.20
CA ASN A 310 16.30 -1.95 -12.97
C ASN A 310 15.53 -1.43 -11.74
N THR A 311 14.66 -0.42 -11.91
CA THR A 311 13.86 0.15 -10.82
C THR A 311 12.45 -0.40 -10.88
N THR A 312 11.98 -0.98 -9.78
CA THR A 312 10.56 -1.30 -9.57
C THR A 312 10.04 -0.37 -8.49
N PHE A 313 8.97 0.37 -8.78
CA PHE A 313 8.30 1.20 -7.78
C PHE A 313 7.49 0.35 -6.80
N ASP A 314 7.34 0.85 -5.58
CA ASP A 314 6.96 0.05 -4.43
C ASP A 314 5.50 -0.38 -4.40
N TYR A 315 4.59 0.47 -4.85
CA TYR A 315 3.17 0.22 -4.78
C TYR A 315 2.47 0.75 -6.01
N ALA A 316 1.41 0.08 -6.43
CA ALA A 316 0.54 0.60 -7.46
C ALA A 316 -0.88 0.13 -7.26
N ARG A 317 -1.81 1.06 -7.51
CA ARG A 317 -3.24 0.80 -7.63
C ARG A 317 -3.71 1.44 -8.93
N ASP A 318 -4.37 2.60 -8.87
CA ASP A 318 -4.72 3.34 -10.08
C ASP A 318 -3.51 4.12 -10.60
N PHE A 319 -2.63 4.56 -9.70
CA PHE A 319 -1.37 5.26 -9.97
C PHE A 319 -0.16 4.55 -9.36
N VAL A 320 1.04 4.96 -9.78
CA VAL A 320 2.31 4.43 -9.27
C VAL A 320 2.78 5.24 -8.07
N TRP A 321 3.16 4.55 -7.00
CA TRP A 321 3.63 5.14 -5.75
C TRP A 321 4.94 4.50 -5.30
N ASP A 322 5.88 5.34 -4.92
CA ASP A 322 7.19 4.94 -4.41
C ASP A 322 7.33 5.29 -2.93
N LEU A 323 7.75 4.34 -2.11
CA LEU A 323 7.77 4.52 -0.65
C LEU A 323 9.18 4.91 -0.20
N LYS A 324 9.26 5.90 0.69
CA LYS A 324 10.53 6.42 1.20
C LYS A 324 10.45 6.68 2.69
N ALA A 325 11.46 6.24 3.44
CA ALA A 325 11.68 6.67 4.81
C ALA A 325 12.80 7.71 4.84
N HIS A 326 12.53 8.84 5.47
CA HIS A 326 13.45 9.98 5.55
C HIS A 326 13.78 10.32 7.00
N THR A 327 15.06 10.53 7.28
CA THR A 327 15.51 10.99 8.60
C THR A 327 15.56 12.50 8.59
N THR A 328 14.57 13.15 9.22
CA THR A 328 14.52 14.60 9.33
C THR A 328 15.55 15.10 10.34
N ALA A 329 15.68 14.44 11.49
CA ALA A 329 16.62 14.81 12.54
C ALA A 329 17.36 13.58 13.08
N LYS A 330 18.54 13.81 13.66
CA LYS A 330 19.28 12.79 14.42
C LYS A 330 19.32 13.21 15.87
N VAL A 331 18.95 12.28 16.73
CA VAL A 331 18.98 12.41 18.19
C VAL A 331 20.21 11.68 18.70
N LEU A 332 21.05 12.38 19.46
CA LEU A 332 22.20 11.84 20.17
C LEU A 332 21.83 11.71 21.66
N PRO A 333 21.41 10.52 22.14
CA PRO A 333 20.85 10.35 23.49
C PRO A 333 21.76 10.80 24.63
N ARG A 334 23.08 10.64 24.51
CA ARG A 334 24.05 10.99 25.55
C ARG A 334 24.22 12.50 25.72
N THR A 335 24.04 13.25 24.64
CA THR A 335 24.27 14.70 24.61
C THR A 335 22.98 15.50 24.51
N GLY A 336 21.84 14.85 24.24
CA GLY A 336 20.57 15.50 23.92
C GLY A 336 20.61 16.32 22.62
N ARG A 337 21.71 16.25 21.85
CA ARG A 337 21.91 17.12 20.68
C ARG A 337 21.10 16.63 19.49
N LEU A 338 20.24 17.51 18.99
CA LEU A 338 19.55 17.36 17.72
C LEU A 338 20.42 17.94 16.59
N SER A 339 20.74 17.13 15.58
CA SER A 339 21.38 17.65 14.36
C SER A 339 20.35 18.36 13.46
N ALA A 340 20.80 19.34 12.66
CA ALA A 340 19.96 20.15 11.79
C ALA A 340 19.08 19.30 10.84
N GLN A 341 17.87 19.81 10.61
CA GLN A 341 16.88 19.15 9.75
C GLN A 341 17.44 18.87 8.35
N GLN A 342 17.49 17.60 7.96
CA GLN A 342 17.81 17.23 6.59
C GLN A 342 16.56 17.44 5.74
N LYS A 343 16.62 18.37 4.79
CA LYS A 343 15.50 18.61 3.86
C LYS A 343 15.50 17.70 2.64
N TRP A 344 16.65 17.17 2.24
CA TRP A 344 16.80 16.38 1.02
C TRP A 344 16.51 14.90 1.25
N CYS A 345 15.42 14.40 0.68
CA CYS A 345 15.11 12.98 0.60
C CYS A 345 15.70 12.38 -0.69
N MET A 346 16.45 11.29 -0.59
CA MET A 346 16.97 10.57 -1.76
C MET A 346 15.86 9.68 -2.35
N LEU A 347 15.64 9.77 -3.66
CA LEU A 347 14.63 9.01 -4.39
C LEU A 347 15.27 7.85 -5.21
N ASN A 348 14.61 7.46 -6.30
CA ASN A 348 15.07 6.44 -7.24
C ASN A 348 15.97 7.01 -8.35
N ALA A 349 16.42 6.12 -9.25
CA ALA A 349 17.29 6.48 -10.37
C ALA A 349 16.60 7.51 -11.28
N GLU A 350 17.39 8.47 -11.78
CA GLU A 350 16.87 9.55 -12.63
C GLU A 350 16.07 9.02 -13.82
N GLY A 351 16.66 8.11 -14.62
CA GLY A 351 16.03 7.58 -15.82
C GLY A 351 14.66 6.95 -15.54
N ALA A 352 14.58 6.10 -14.50
CA ALA A 352 13.33 5.45 -14.14
C ALA A 352 12.23 6.43 -13.70
N ILE A 353 12.58 7.50 -12.98
CA ILE A 353 11.62 8.54 -12.59
C ILE A 353 11.15 9.31 -13.82
N ARG A 354 12.06 9.75 -14.70
CA ARG A 354 11.69 10.48 -15.92
C ARG A 354 10.78 9.66 -16.83
N GLU A 355 11.12 8.40 -17.07
CA GLU A 355 10.32 7.49 -17.90
C GLU A 355 8.92 7.29 -17.29
N CYS A 356 8.83 6.99 -15.99
CA CYS A 356 7.54 6.78 -15.33
C CYS A 356 6.66 8.03 -15.32
N VAL A 357 7.24 9.19 -14.97
CA VAL A 357 6.52 10.46 -14.99
C VAL A 357 6.02 10.80 -16.40
N SER A 358 6.83 10.56 -17.43
CA SER A 358 6.43 10.83 -18.82
C SER A 358 5.29 9.92 -19.31
N GLU A 359 5.19 8.71 -18.78
CA GLU A 359 4.18 7.73 -19.20
C GLU A 359 2.84 7.91 -18.47
N GLN A 360 2.87 8.18 -17.16
CA GLN A 360 1.67 8.05 -16.31
C GLN A 360 1.70 8.87 -15.00
N GLY A 361 2.70 9.72 -14.81
CA GLY A 361 2.95 10.39 -13.53
C GLY A 361 3.53 9.45 -12.46
N LEU A 362 3.99 10.03 -11.35
CA LEU A 362 4.59 9.29 -10.24
C LEU A 362 4.33 9.98 -8.91
N GLY A 363 3.93 9.18 -7.92
CA GLY A 363 3.77 9.62 -6.55
C GLY A 363 4.87 9.12 -5.62
N PHE A 364 5.15 9.90 -4.56
CA PHE A 364 6.08 9.54 -3.50
C PHE A 364 5.40 9.58 -2.14
N VAL A 365 5.44 8.48 -1.41
CA VAL A 365 4.96 8.36 -0.03
C VAL A 365 6.16 8.43 0.92
N VAL A 366 6.36 9.58 1.56
CA VAL A 366 7.54 9.86 2.38
C VAL A 366 7.19 9.88 3.86
N LEU A 367 7.67 8.87 4.59
CA LEU A 367 7.66 8.86 6.05
C LEU A 367 8.90 9.55 6.61
N SER A 368 8.72 10.75 7.14
CA SER A 368 9.74 11.51 7.86
C SER A 368 9.73 11.18 9.35
N GLY A 369 10.91 11.01 9.93
CA GLY A 369 11.07 10.72 11.35
C GLY A 369 12.45 11.04 11.90
N GLU A 370 12.61 10.90 13.22
CA GLU A 370 13.87 11.11 13.92
C GLU A 370 14.65 9.79 14.01
N ALA A 371 15.95 9.85 13.74
CA ALA A 371 16.83 8.72 13.97
C ALA A 371 17.52 8.87 15.33
N ILE A 372 17.33 7.89 16.20
CA ILE A 372 18.10 7.76 17.44
C ILE A 372 19.41 7.07 17.08
N MET A 373 20.52 7.70 17.42
CA MET A 373 21.84 7.27 17.01
C MET A 373 22.51 6.37 18.05
N ASP A 374 23.24 5.37 17.56
CA ASP A 374 24.01 4.39 18.35
C ASP A 374 25.33 4.98 18.85
N GLU A 375 25.28 5.87 19.84
CA GLU A 375 26.48 6.56 20.36
C GLU A 375 27.41 5.65 21.17
N ASP A 376 26.88 4.60 21.80
CA ASP A 376 27.67 3.66 22.59
C ASP A 376 28.21 2.47 21.78
N GLY A 377 27.75 2.33 20.53
CA GLY A 377 28.14 1.26 19.64
C GLY A 377 27.51 -0.10 19.96
N SER A 378 26.58 -0.16 20.91
CA SER A 378 25.95 -1.40 21.34
C SER A 378 25.07 -2.00 20.24
N PHE A 379 24.41 -1.16 19.43
CA PHE A 379 23.60 -1.64 18.31
C PHE A 379 24.47 -2.13 17.14
N VAL A 380 25.54 -1.42 16.78
CA VAL A 380 26.46 -1.87 15.72
C VAL A 380 27.18 -3.17 16.10
N ALA A 381 27.56 -3.34 17.37
CA ALA A 381 28.15 -4.58 17.87
C ALA A 381 27.16 -5.74 17.73
N TRP A 382 25.95 -5.59 18.28
CA TRP A 382 24.88 -6.57 18.15
C TRP A 382 24.55 -6.89 16.68
N HIS A 383 24.41 -5.88 15.82
CA HIS A 383 24.02 -6.09 14.42
C HIS A 383 25.12 -6.76 13.59
N ARG A 384 26.40 -6.62 13.96
CA ARG A 384 27.49 -7.39 13.35
C ARG A 384 27.45 -8.85 13.77
N GLU A 385 27.19 -9.12 15.06
CA GLU A 385 27.03 -10.48 15.57
C GLU A 385 25.83 -11.17 14.92
N PHE A 386 24.69 -10.48 14.83
CA PHE A 386 23.49 -10.93 14.16
C PHE A 386 23.77 -11.40 12.72
N LYS A 387 24.44 -10.56 11.91
CA LYS A 387 24.84 -10.91 10.53
C LYS A 387 25.75 -12.13 10.48
N GLY A 388 26.68 -12.23 11.43
CA GLY A 388 27.62 -13.35 11.50
C GLY A 388 26.94 -14.70 11.72
N ARG A 389 25.86 -14.74 12.49
CA ARG A 389 25.07 -15.96 12.73
C ARG A 389 24.40 -16.49 11.45
N ASP A 390 24.00 -15.59 10.56
CA ASP A 390 23.40 -15.92 9.27
C ASP A 390 24.44 -16.17 8.15
N GLY A 391 25.73 -16.19 8.48
CA GLY A 391 26.81 -16.32 7.50
C GLY A 391 26.95 -15.10 6.57
N ALA A 392 26.29 -13.98 6.87
CA ALA A 392 26.35 -12.77 6.06
C ALA A 392 27.66 -12.00 6.31
N ILE A 393 28.51 -11.91 5.29
CA ILE A 393 29.76 -11.16 5.34
C ILE A 393 29.50 -9.71 4.94
N SER A 394 29.82 -8.76 5.84
CA SER A 394 29.72 -7.33 5.51
C SER A 394 30.73 -6.96 4.44
N ALA A 395 30.27 -6.36 3.34
CA ALA A 395 31.17 -5.84 2.32
C ALA A 395 32.12 -4.78 2.90
N PRO A 396 33.39 -4.74 2.45
CA PRO A 396 34.36 -3.77 2.94
C PRO A 396 33.94 -2.32 2.60
N SER A 397 34.23 -1.38 3.50
CA SER A 397 33.93 0.04 3.30
C SER A 397 34.94 0.66 2.33
N ASN A 398 34.45 1.40 1.33
CA ASN A 398 35.29 2.22 0.44
C ASN A 398 36.14 3.26 1.19
N SER A 399 35.77 3.63 2.43
CA SER A 399 36.43 4.70 3.21
C SER A 399 37.20 4.20 4.44
N GLY A 400 37.19 2.88 4.71
CA GLY A 400 37.75 2.30 5.94
C GLY A 400 37.02 2.67 7.24
N LYS A 401 36.14 3.69 7.24
CA LYS A 401 35.36 4.13 8.39
C LYS A 401 33.93 3.59 8.31
N SER A 402 33.44 3.07 9.44
CA SER A 402 32.02 2.72 9.60
C SER A 402 31.25 3.96 10.04
N ARG A 403 30.12 4.24 9.39
CA ARG A 403 29.20 5.29 9.84
C ARG A 403 28.53 4.86 11.15
N MET A 404 28.22 5.81 12.02
CA MET A 404 27.36 5.59 13.19
C MET A 404 25.98 5.11 12.71
N ARG A 405 25.46 4.06 13.35
CA ARG A 405 24.18 3.44 12.97
C ARG A 405 23.01 4.10 13.71
N LYS A 406 21.81 3.89 13.17
CA LYS A 406 20.55 4.25 13.83
C LYS A 406 20.14 3.07 14.70
N SER A 407 20.04 3.28 16.00
CA SER A 407 19.56 2.28 16.95
C SER A 407 18.03 2.28 17.07
N ALA A 408 17.37 3.39 16.72
CA ALA A 408 15.92 3.45 16.62
C ALA A 408 15.45 4.54 15.65
N PHE A 409 14.17 4.51 15.27
CA PHE A 409 13.55 5.50 14.38
C PHE A 409 12.15 5.87 14.89
N ALA A 410 11.91 7.17 15.15
CA ALA A 410 10.62 7.68 15.60
C ALA A 410 9.86 8.32 14.43
N PRO A 411 8.76 7.72 13.93
CA PRO A 411 7.93 8.32 12.88
C PRO A 411 7.30 9.63 13.36
N LEU A 412 7.34 10.67 12.53
CA LEU A 412 6.76 11.97 12.87
C LEU A 412 5.69 12.41 11.89
N ARG A 413 5.93 12.23 10.59
CA ARG A 413 5.09 12.81 9.54
C ARG A 413 5.10 11.96 8.29
N LEU A 414 3.93 11.78 7.70
CA LEU A 414 3.73 11.20 6.39
C LEU A 414 3.38 12.33 5.41
N ASP A 415 4.16 12.48 4.35
CA ASP A 415 3.88 13.38 3.24
C ASP A 415 3.70 12.55 1.97
N ILE A 416 2.65 12.81 1.20
CA ILE A 416 2.49 12.25 -0.15
C ILE A 416 2.62 13.36 -1.17
N PHE A 417 3.50 13.15 -2.15
CA PHE A 417 3.76 14.05 -3.26
C PHE A 417 3.31 13.43 -4.57
N TRP A 418 2.84 14.25 -5.51
CA TRP A 418 2.45 13.80 -6.83
C TRP A 418 3.12 14.65 -7.92
N ILE A 419 3.66 13.98 -8.94
CA ILE A 419 4.24 14.62 -10.13
C ILE A 419 3.46 14.08 -11.34
N PRO A 420 2.57 14.88 -11.95
CA PRO A 420 1.66 14.38 -12.98
C PRO A 420 2.32 14.11 -14.33
N ASP A 421 3.33 14.90 -14.69
CA ASP A 421 3.92 14.88 -16.03
C ASP A 421 5.34 15.48 -16.06
N THR A 422 5.98 15.38 -17.23
CA THR A 422 7.33 15.89 -17.47
C THR A 422 7.46 17.39 -17.26
N LEU A 423 6.43 18.18 -17.63
CA LEU A 423 6.44 19.63 -17.43
C LEU A 423 6.54 19.96 -15.93
N SER A 424 5.71 19.33 -15.11
CA SER A 424 5.69 19.52 -13.66
C SER A 424 7.00 19.05 -13.00
N LEU A 425 7.61 17.98 -13.52
CA LEU A 425 8.93 17.52 -13.07
C LEU A 425 10.01 18.56 -13.40
N ASP A 426 10.03 19.08 -14.62
CA ASP A 426 11.02 20.07 -15.05
C ASP A 426 10.83 21.42 -14.34
N GLU A 427 9.59 21.83 -14.06
CA GLU A 427 9.28 22.98 -13.20
C GLU A 427 9.79 22.78 -11.76
N ALA A 428 9.60 21.59 -11.18
CA ALA A 428 10.12 21.27 -9.85
C ALA A 428 11.66 21.29 -9.82
N ILE A 429 12.32 20.87 -10.90
CA ILE A 429 13.78 20.96 -11.05
C ILE A 429 14.21 22.42 -11.17
N ALA A 430 13.55 23.21 -12.01
CA ALA A 430 13.85 24.62 -12.21
C ALA A 430 13.65 25.45 -10.92
N ALA A 431 12.63 25.12 -10.13
CA ALA A 431 12.36 25.71 -8.82
C ALA A 431 13.34 25.24 -7.72
N GLY A 432 14.25 24.30 -8.01
CA GLY A 432 15.18 23.73 -7.04
C GLY A 432 14.53 22.84 -5.99
N VAL A 433 13.28 22.40 -6.21
CA VAL A 433 12.56 21.45 -5.36
C VAL A 433 13.04 20.02 -5.63
N MET A 434 13.45 19.73 -6.86
CA MET A 434 14.08 18.46 -7.23
C MET A 434 15.46 18.69 -7.83
N ARG A 435 16.37 17.75 -7.63
CA ARG A 435 17.69 17.77 -8.28
C ARG A 435 18.24 16.39 -8.52
N VAL A 436 19.03 16.28 -9.59
CA VAL A 436 19.83 15.08 -9.85
C VAL A 436 21.08 15.12 -8.97
N GLN A 437 21.38 14.01 -8.31
CA GLN A 437 22.56 13.83 -7.49
C GLN A 437 23.35 12.63 -8.01
N GLU A 438 24.59 12.89 -8.41
CA GLU A 438 25.54 11.83 -8.73
C GLU A 438 25.82 10.95 -7.52
N GLN A 439 25.86 9.64 -7.76
CA GLN A 439 26.15 8.67 -6.72
C GLN A 439 27.60 8.19 -6.79
N GLY A 440 28.18 7.91 -5.62
CA GLY A 440 29.47 7.21 -5.54
C GLY A 440 29.39 5.78 -6.09
N ARG A 441 30.55 5.13 -6.18
CA ARG A 441 30.65 3.73 -6.62
C ARG A 441 30.00 2.77 -5.61
N GLN A 442 29.56 1.61 -6.10
CA GLN A 442 29.13 0.49 -5.28
C GLN A 442 30.23 0.05 -4.30
N ALA A 443 29.83 -0.66 -3.24
CA ALA A 443 30.80 -1.36 -2.42
C ALA A 443 31.49 -2.44 -3.30
N PRO A 444 32.80 -2.65 -3.15
CA PRO A 444 33.53 -3.59 -3.96
C PRO A 444 33.17 -5.02 -3.56
N ARG A 445 33.22 -5.94 -4.53
CA ARG A 445 32.90 -7.36 -4.31
C ARG A 445 34.00 -8.11 -3.56
N ALA A 446 35.23 -7.61 -3.62
CA ALA A 446 36.38 -8.13 -2.90
C ALA A 446 37.20 -6.99 -2.29
N SER A 447 37.93 -7.29 -1.20
CA SER A 447 38.86 -6.34 -0.60
C SER A 447 39.92 -5.91 -1.62
N GLY A 448 40.23 -4.60 -1.68
CA GLY A 448 41.22 -4.04 -2.61
C GLY A 448 40.69 -3.73 -4.02
N GLN A 449 39.42 -3.99 -4.33
CA GLN A 449 38.80 -3.61 -5.61
C GLN A 449 37.98 -2.32 -5.51
N SER A 450 37.60 -1.75 -6.65
CA SER A 450 36.63 -0.66 -6.76
C SER A 450 35.29 -1.19 -7.27
N GLY A 451 34.17 -0.74 -6.70
CA GLY A 451 32.84 -1.12 -7.19
C GLY A 451 32.43 -0.36 -8.46
N ASN A 452 31.38 -0.84 -9.11
CA ASN A 452 30.83 -0.21 -10.32
C ASN A 452 30.25 1.19 -10.03
N PRO A 453 30.26 2.12 -11.00
CA PRO A 453 29.54 3.38 -10.88
C PRO A 453 28.04 3.13 -10.69
N ARG A 454 27.37 4.00 -9.94
CA ARG A 454 25.93 3.95 -9.72
C ARG A 454 25.27 5.02 -10.59
N ALA A 455 24.13 4.69 -11.19
CA ALA A 455 23.31 5.68 -11.88
C ALA A 455 22.93 6.83 -10.93
N PRO A 456 22.81 8.08 -11.44
CA PRO A 456 22.39 9.20 -10.62
C PRO A 456 20.95 9.01 -10.12
N LYS A 457 20.64 9.69 -9.02
CA LYS A 457 19.31 9.65 -8.38
C LYS A 457 18.73 11.03 -8.24
N PHE A 458 17.41 11.13 -8.27
CA PHE A 458 16.75 12.37 -7.82
C PHE A 458 16.82 12.51 -6.31
N HIS A 459 16.88 13.75 -5.86
CA HIS A 459 16.68 14.18 -4.49
C HIS A 459 15.55 15.20 -4.45
N LEU A 460 14.68 15.08 -3.45
CA LEU A 460 13.53 15.95 -3.23
C LEU A 460 13.77 16.84 -2.00
N ASP A 461 13.64 18.15 -2.15
CA ASP A 461 13.59 19.10 -1.03
C ASP A 461 12.20 19.02 -0.39
N LEU A 462 12.09 18.32 0.74
CA LEU A 462 10.81 18.13 1.42
C LEU A 462 10.20 19.42 1.94
N VAL A 463 11.00 20.48 2.17
CA VAL A 463 10.46 21.78 2.59
C VAL A 463 9.80 22.46 1.40
N GLY A 464 10.52 22.55 0.28
CA GLY A 464 9.99 23.13 -0.96
C GLY A 464 8.79 22.33 -1.51
N ALA A 465 8.93 21.01 -1.58
CA ALA A 465 7.90 20.12 -2.14
C ALA A 465 6.57 20.19 -1.40
N ARG A 466 6.56 20.50 -0.09
CA ARG A 466 5.31 20.68 0.67
C ARG A 466 4.48 21.88 0.20
N SER A 467 5.12 22.85 -0.45
CA SER A 467 4.44 24.04 -0.98
C SER A 467 4.01 23.89 -2.44
N THR A 468 4.60 22.94 -3.20
CA THR A 468 4.43 22.87 -4.65
C THR A 468 3.92 21.53 -5.18
N LEU A 469 4.20 20.41 -4.49
CA LEU A 469 3.92 19.06 -4.98
C LEU A 469 3.08 18.22 -4.00
N LEU A 470 2.69 18.80 -2.86
CA LEU A 470 1.99 18.07 -1.80
C LEU A 470 0.58 17.67 -2.23
N ALA A 471 0.31 16.37 -2.21
CA ALA A 471 -1.01 15.82 -2.43
C ALA A 471 -1.78 15.67 -1.10
N ASP A 472 -1.15 15.12 -0.06
CA ASP A 472 -1.71 15.04 1.29
C ASP A 472 -0.58 14.93 2.34
N SER A 473 -0.90 15.22 3.60
CA SER A 473 0.03 15.12 4.72
C SER A 473 -0.69 14.79 6.04
N ARG A 474 -0.05 13.98 6.87
CA ARG A 474 -0.47 13.75 8.27
C ARG A 474 0.72 13.74 9.19
N MET A 475 0.55 14.34 10.36
CA MET A 475 1.49 14.24 11.46
C MET A 475 0.93 13.30 12.52
N TRP A 476 1.81 12.54 13.16
CA TRP A 476 1.47 11.91 14.43
C TRP A 476 1.67 12.95 15.53
N THR A 477 0.64 13.16 16.33
CA THR A 477 0.77 13.92 17.58
C THR A 477 1.58 13.06 18.55
N SER A 478 2.59 13.65 19.19
CA SER A 478 3.28 13.02 20.33
C SER A 478 2.23 12.61 21.35
N ALA A 479 2.20 11.31 21.69
CA ALA A 479 1.29 10.75 22.67
C ALA A 479 1.56 11.31 24.08
#